data_AF-A0A971E757-F1
#
_entry.id   AF-A0A971E757-F1
#
_cell.length_a   1.000
_cell.length_b   1.000
_cell.length_c   1.000
_cell.angle_alpha   90.00
_cell.angle_beta   90.00
_cell.angle_gamma   90.00
#
_symmetry.space_group_name_H-M   'P 1'
#
loop_
_entity.id
_entity.type
_entity.pdbx_description
1 polymer ?
#
loop_
_entity_poly.entity_id
_entity_poly.type
_entity_poly.pdbx_seq_one_letter_code
_entity_poly.pdbx_strand_id
1 'polypeptide(L)'
;MPIIVFVSRSRLVSIVVVICLLAGLCAGSLLRHSRDCTEAASRIADAVSGRCVVIDAGHGGIDPGAVGKSGAKEADIVLSVARRLQSLLNRAGVVTIMTREDDRDLAGEVGTNPVVRKRRDLEERVRKSAQANPDLTVSIHANSFPESMWSGAQTFYKVGCSEGMRLATAIQDSLVQNLGPNTRRAKSADLYVLKNCTPPVALVEIGFLSNPREESLLRTSEYQQRAAEAIFAGIVNYLVDRNSRLQAGDSAVADWPSLRAGQGAADQLLASPDLPPSEQVLPEKLQSQTGQGGSTYVCTAYFAGPTNFQDYLVPEQRIIPKSDGVVKTADLARAVLTELISGPGQKSILAPVLPSGTKVRGITINGGVATVDLDAGFIESYWGGSRSEELTVYSIVNSLTEIEGIDAVRLTLDGRSDVSIAGHIGLDQTFYRENRLIAGEAVGEVR
;
A
#
# COMPACT_ATOMS: atom_id res chain seq x y z
N MET A 1 -19.79 44.08 60.36
CA MET A 1 -20.74 43.25 61.13
C MET A 1 -20.62 41.82 60.65
N PRO A 2 -20.33 40.82 61.51
CA PRO A 2 -20.33 39.43 61.08
C PRO A 2 -21.76 38.95 60.81
N ILE A 3 -21.97 38.28 59.68
CA ILE A 3 -23.24 37.61 59.37
C ILE A 3 -23.26 36.29 60.15
N ILE A 4 -24.15 36.18 61.14
CA ILE A 4 -24.38 34.94 61.89
C ILE A 4 -25.52 34.18 61.22
N VAL A 5 -25.23 33.00 60.68
CA VAL A 5 -26.21 32.11 60.06
C VAL A 5 -26.57 31.01 61.06
N PHE A 6 -27.85 30.94 61.47
CA PHE A 6 -28.37 29.87 62.33
C PHE A 6 -28.88 28.70 61.48
N VAL A 7 -28.24 27.54 61.59
CA VAL A 7 -28.69 26.29 60.95
C VAL A 7 -29.20 25.33 62.02
N SER A 8 -30.40 24.75 61.84
CA SER A 8 -30.92 23.76 62.78
C SER A 8 -30.06 22.49 62.76
N ARG A 9 -29.89 21.84 63.92
CA ARG A 9 -29.12 20.59 64.03
C ARG A 9 -29.61 19.52 63.04
N SER A 10 -30.92 19.42 62.81
CA SER A 10 -31.50 18.49 61.83
C SER A 10 -31.07 18.78 60.39
N ARG A 11 -31.06 20.06 59.97
CA ARG A 11 -30.59 20.47 58.64
C ARG A 11 -29.09 20.25 58.47
N LEU A 12 -28.30 20.50 59.51
CA LEU A 12 -26.86 20.23 59.50
C LEU A 12 -26.58 18.73 59.29
N VAL A 13 -27.29 17.85 60.01
CA VAL A 13 -27.16 16.39 59.83
C VAL A 13 -27.55 15.97 58.41
N SER A 14 -28.66 16.47 57.86
CA SER A 14 -29.06 16.17 56.48
C SER A 14 -28.03 16.62 55.44
N ILE A 15 -27.45 17.82 55.61
CA ILE A 15 -26.39 18.32 54.71
C ILE A 15 -25.15 17.42 54.78
N VAL A 16 -24.71 17.04 55.98
CA VAL A 16 -23.57 16.14 56.16
C VAL A 16 -23.84 14.77 55.52
N VAL A 17 -25.03 14.19 55.71
CA VAL A 17 -25.42 12.91 55.07
C VAL A 17 -25.38 13.01 53.55
N VAL A 18 -25.93 14.08 52.96
CA VAL A 18 -25.90 14.29 51.50
C VAL A 18 -24.45 14.43 51.00
N ILE A 19 -23.61 15.20 51.70
CA ILE A 19 -22.18 15.33 51.36
C ILE A 19 -21.47 13.96 51.43
N CYS A 20 -21.73 13.17 52.46
CA CYS A 20 -21.16 11.82 52.61
C CYS A 20 -21.63 10.87 51.49
N LEU A 21 -22.90 10.93 51.10
CA LEU A 21 -23.43 10.13 49.98
C LEU A 21 -22.81 10.54 48.65
N LEU A 22 -22.69 11.84 48.37
CA LEU A 22 -22.02 12.35 47.17
C LEU A 22 -20.53 11.98 47.14
N ALA A 23 -19.84 12.11 48.26
CA ALA A 23 -18.44 11.69 48.39
C ALA A 23 -18.29 10.18 48.18
N GLY A 24 -19.21 9.37 48.70
CA GLY A 24 -19.25 7.92 48.47
C GLY A 24 -19.50 7.55 47.00
N LEU A 25 -20.39 8.27 46.31
CA LEU A 25 -20.64 8.07 44.88
C LEU A 25 -19.42 8.45 44.03
N CYS A 26 -18.77 9.58 44.32
CA CYS A 26 -17.53 10.02 43.65
C CYS A 26 -16.36 9.06 43.92
N ALA A 27 -16.17 8.61 45.16
CA ALA A 27 -15.16 7.62 45.48
C ALA A 27 -15.45 6.28 44.77
N GLY A 28 -16.71 5.86 44.72
CA GLY A 28 -17.15 4.66 44.00
C GLY A 28 -16.93 4.76 42.48
N SER A 29 -17.17 5.92 41.85
CA SER A 29 -16.89 6.11 40.42
C SER A 29 -15.39 6.14 40.12
N LEU A 30 -14.58 6.81 40.96
CA LEU A 30 -13.12 6.80 40.83
C LEU A 30 -12.52 5.40 40.97
N LEU A 31 -13.00 4.61 41.95
CA LEU A 31 -12.56 3.23 42.14
C LEU A 31 -12.96 2.33 40.96
N ARG A 32 -14.17 2.48 40.42
CA ARG A 32 -14.60 1.76 39.20
C ARG A 32 -13.73 2.13 38.00
N HIS A 33 -13.55 3.43 37.75
CA HIS A 33 -12.71 3.91 36.65
C HIS A 33 -11.25 3.41 36.77
N SER A 34 -10.69 3.43 37.98
CA SER A 34 -9.36 2.88 38.23
C SER A 34 -9.27 1.39 37.92
N ARG A 35 -10.31 0.60 38.27
CA ARG A 35 -10.36 -0.83 37.96
C ARG A 35 -10.46 -1.07 36.46
N ASP A 36 -11.34 -0.34 35.77
CA ASP A 36 -11.51 -0.44 34.32
C ASP A 36 -10.21 -0.12 33.59
N CYS A 37 -9.47 0.91 34.04
CA CYS A 37 -8.14 1.24 33.51
C CYS A 37 -7.11 0.12 33.75
N THR A 38 -7.10 -0.49 34.94
CA THR A 38 -6.17 -1.59 35.23
C THR A 38 -6.49 -2.85 34.41
N GLU A 39 -7.77 -3.18 34.23
CA GLU A 39 -8.18 -4.31 33.39
C GLU A 39 -7.84 -4.06 31.92
N ALA A 40 -8.11 -2.85 31.41
CA ALA A 40 -7.74 -2.49 30.05
C ALA A 40 -6.23 -2.55 29.83
N ALA A 41 -5.43 -2.02 30.77
CA ALA A 41 -3.98 -2.08 30.71
C ALA A 41 -3.47 -3.54 30.74
N SER A 42 -4.05 -4.40 31.58
CA SER A 42 -3.71 -5.83 31.62
C SER A 42 -4.01 -6.51 30.29
N ARG A 43 -5.20 -6.29 29.71
CA ARG A 43 -5.57 -6.89 28.41
C ARG A 43 -4.64 -6.48 27.28
N ILE A 44 -4.22 -5.21 27.26
CA ILE A 44 -3.23 -4.72 26.29
C ILE A 44 -1.89 -5.40 26.53
N ALA A 45 -1.40 -5.41 27.78
CA ALA A 45 -0.14 -6.04 28.15
C ALA A 45 -0.11 -7.53 27.76
N ASP A 46 -1.18 -8.27 28.05
CA ASP A 46 -1.31 -9.70 27.70
C ASP A 46 -1.31 -9.92 26.18
N ALA A 47 -1.87 -8.98 25.40
CA ALA A 47 -1.90 -9.09 23.95
C ALA A 47 -0.54 -8.79 23.28
N VAL A 48 0.24 -7.85 23.83
CA VAL A 48 1.45 -7.31 23.18
C VAL A 48 2.76 -7.84 23.77
N SER A 49 2.80 -8.15 25.06
CA SER A 49 4.04 -8.51 25.75
C SER A 49 4.63 -9.81 25.19
N GLY A 50 5.93 -9.77 24.88
CA GLY A 50 6.66 -10.92 24.33
C GLY A 50 6.39 -11.21 22.84
N ARG A 51 5.49 -10.46 22.18
CA ARG A 51 5.30 -10.55 20.73
C ARG A 51 6.54 -10.09 20.00
N CYS A 52 6.83 -10.70 18.85
CA CYS A 52 7.94 -10.30 18.00
C CYS A 52 7.45 -9.55 16.76
N VAL A 53 7.98 -8.35 16.52
CA VAL A 53 7.67 -7.52 15.36
C VAL A 53 8.94 -7.25 14.57
N VAL A 54 8.95 -7.61 13.29
CA VAL A 54 10.00 -7.13 12.36
C VAL A 54 9.58 -5.77 11.81
N ILE A 55 10.47 -4.79 11.92
CA ILE A 55 10.30 -3.44 11.38
C ILE A 55 11.24 -3.30 10.20
N ASP A 56 10.69 -3.20 9.00
CA ASP A 56 11.43 -3.02 7.79
C ASP A 56 11.45 -1.53 7.40
N ALA A 57 12.61 -0.88 7.48
CA ALA A 57 12.77 0.50 7.01
C ALA A 57 13.20 0.48 5.54
N GLY A 58 12.31 0.84 4.62
CA GLY A 58 12.54 0.77 3.17
C GLY A 58 13.84 1.47 2.72
N HIS A 59 14.41 1.01 1.60
CA HIS A 59 15.59 1.59 0.96
C HIS A 59 16.83 1.65 1.87
N GLY A 60 17.81 2.52 1.57
CA GLY A 60 19.03 2.74 2.35
C GLY A 60 20.30 2.75 1.51
N GLY A 61 21.33 3.45 1.98
CA GLY A 61 22.64 3.50 1.34
C GLY A 61 22.58 4.12 -0.05
N ILE A 62 22.94 3.33 -1.09
CA ILE A 62 22.92 3.82 -2.48
C ILE A 62 21.50 3.98 -3.03
N ASP A 63 20.50 3.33 -2.42
CA ASP A 63 19.10 3.51 -2.78
C ASP A 63 18.46 4.57 -1.87
N PRO A 64 18.27 5.82 -2.32
CA PRO A 64 17.64 6.85 -1.51
C PRO A 64 16.11 6.66 -1.40
N GLY A 65 15.53 5.75 -2.18
CA GLY A 65 14.10 5.72 -2.44
C GLY A 65 13.65 6.96 -3.23
N ALA A 66 12.41 7.39 -3.03
CA ALA A 66 11.94 8.65 -3.58
C ALA A 66 12.72 9.85 -3.02
N VAL A 67 12.98 10.85 -3.88
CA VAL A 67 13.66 12.09 -3.50
C VAL A 67 12.71 13.27 -3.74
N GLY A 68 12.38 13.97 -2.67
CA GLY A 68 11.52 15.17 -2.72
C GLY A 68 12.21 16.36 -3.39
N LYS A 69 11.44 17.40 -3.72
CA LYS A 69 11.96 18.60 -4.42
C LYS A 69 13.03 19.34 -3.62
N SER A 70 13.00 19.23 -2.29
CA SER A 70 14.01 19.81 -1.39
C SER A 70 15.29 18.97 -1.27
N GLY A 71 15.35 17.79 -1.91
CA GLY A 71 16.43 16.81 -1.76
C GLY A 71 16.25 15.85 -0.58
N ALA A 72 15.09 15.88 0.10
CA ALA A 72 14.77 14.95 1.16
C ALA A 72 14.63 13.53 0.61
N LYS A 73 15.35 12.58 1.22
CA LYS A 73 15.36 11.17 0.80
C LYS A 73 14.37 10.37 1.63
N GLU A 74 13.62 9.50 0.97
CA GLU A 74 12.73 8.53 1.62
C GLU A 74 13.49 7.69 2.65
N ALA A 75 14.65 7.15 2.28
CA ALA A 75 15.47 6.28 3.13
C ALA A 75 15.77 6.88 4.52
N ASP A 76 16.03 8.18 4.60
CA ASP A 76 16.34 8.89 5.86
C ASP A 76 15.09 9.03 6.74
N ILE A 77 13.98 9.42 6.11
CA ILE A 77 12.71 9.67 6.79
C ILE A 77 12.17 8.36 7.37
N VAL A 78 12.13 7.30 6.57
CA VAL A 78 11.56 6.01 6.99
C VAL A 78 12.41 5.33 8.04
N LEU A 79 13.74 5.50 8.01
CA LEU A 79 14.62 5.01 9.09
C LEU A 79 14.33 5.73 10.41
N SER A 80 14.13 7.05 10.39
CA SER A 80 13.78 7.82 11.58
C SER A 80 12.45 7.36 12.18
N VAL A 81 11.42 7.19 11.35
CA VAL A 81 10.10 6.68 11.79
C VAL A 81 10.23 5.25 12.33
N ALA A 82 10.98 4.38 11.67
CA ALA A 82 11.19 3.00 12.10
C ALA A 82 11.87 2.91 13.47
N ARG A 83 12.90 3.72 13.74
CA ARG A 83 13.57 3.78 15.06
C ARG A 83 12.63 4.29 16.16
N ARG A 84 11.76 5.26 15.84
CA ARG A 84 10.74 5.75 16.79
C ARG A 84 9.71 4.69 17.10
N LEU A 85 9.23 3.98 16.08
CA LEU A 85 8.31 2.85 16.22
C LEU A 85 8.96 1.73 17.07
N GLN A 86 10.22 1.40 16.78
CA GLN A 86 11.01 0.43 17.55
C GLN A 86 11.01 0.79 19.05
N SER A 87 11.30 2.06 19.36
CA SER A 87 11.31 2.55 20.74
C SER A 87 9.94 2.47 21.42
N LEU A 88 8.85 2.75 20.69
CA LEU A 88 7.48 2.66 21.22
C LEU A 88 7.09 1.20 21.51
N LEU A 89 7.35 0.30 20.56
CA LEU A 89 7.07 -1.14 20.69
C LEU A 89 7.88 -1.77 21.84
N ASN A 90 9.18 -1.48 21.93
CA ASN A 90 10.02 -1.97 23.02
C ASN A 90 9.52 -1.50 24.40
N ARG A 91 9.05 -0.25 24.51
CA ARG A 91 8.45 0.27 25.76
C ARG A 91 7.14 -0.43 26.14
N ALA A 92 6.43 -1.00 25.17
CA ALA A 92 5.23 -1.80 25.39
C ALA A 92 5.54 -3.29 25.66
N GLY A 93 6.81 -3.70 25.72
CA GLY A 93 7.19 -5.11 25.92
C GLY A 93 7.17 -5.98 24.67
N VAL A 94 7.06 -5.38 23.49
CA VAL A 94 7.18 -6.06 22.19
C VAL A 94 8.66 -6.18 21.83
N VAL A 95 9.10 -7.37 21.41
CA VAL A 95 10.44 -7.62 20.89
C VAL A 95 10.51 -7.14 19.45
N THR A 96 11.39 -6.20 19.15
CA THR A 96 11.55 -5.67 17.78
C THR A 96 12.84 -6.12 17.12
N ILE A 97 12.77 -6.42 15.81
CA ILE A 97 13.95 -6.66 14.96
C ILE A 97 13.88 -5.72 13.76
N MET A 98 14.88 -4.88 13.55
CA MET A 98 14.93 -4.00 12.37
C MET A 98 15.68 -4.68 11.22
N THR A 99 15.19 -4.53 9.98
CA THR A 99 15.90 -5.06 8.80
C THR A 99 17.21 -4.32 8.55
N ARG A 100 17.25 -3.00 8.81
CA ARG A 100 18.45 -2.17 8.88
C ARG A 100 18.34 -1.19 10.05
N GLU A 101 19.47 -0.83 10.63
CA GLU A 101 19.53 0.09 11.78
C GLU A 101 20.21 1.41 11.44
N ASP A 102 20.79 1.53 10.25
CA ASP A 102 21.62 2.62 9.75
C ASP A 102 21.33 2.87 8.25
N ASP A 103 22.03 3.86 7.67
CA ASP A 103 21.89 4.21 6.25
C ASP A 103 22.70 3.26 5.36
N ARG A 104 22.21 2.03 5.23
CA ARG A 104 22.72 1.02 4.30
C ARG A 104 21.57 0.29 3.62
N ASP A 105 21.79 -0.16 2.40
CA ASP A 105 21.03 -1.27 1.84
C ASP A 105 21.55 -2.62 2.40
N LEU A 106 20.83 -3.69 2.09
CA LEU A 106 21.14 -5.06 2.48
C LEU A 106 21.74 -5.88 1.34
N ALA A 107 22.04 -5.28 0.19
CA ALA A 107 22.47 -5.99 -1.01
C ALA A 107 23.96 -6.38 -1.04
N GLY A 108 24.74 -6.05 0.01
CA GLY A 108 26.15 -6.41 0.12
C GLY A 108 27.12 -5.47 -0.62
N GLU A 109 28.29 -5.98 -1.02
CA GLU A 109 29.43 -5.16 -1.51
C GLU A 109 29.12 -4.29 -2.75
N VAL A 110 29.90 -3.21 -2.88
CA VAL A 110 29.83 -2.18 -3.92
C VAL A 110 30.28 -2.73 -5.28
N GLY A 111 29.56 -2.40 -6.36
CA GLY A 111 29.92 -2.76 -7.75
C GLY A 111 28.90 -3.64 -8.47
N THR A 112 27.88 -4.13 -7.77
CA THR A 112 26.71 -4.78 -8.39
C THR A 112 25.89 -3.77 -9.19
N ASN A 113 25.43 -4.17 -10.36
CA ASN A 113 24.54 -3.37 -11.20
C ASN A 113 23.35 -2.82 -10.37
N PRO A 114 23.04 -1.50 -10.42
CA PRO A 114 22.03 -0.87 -9.56
C PRO A 114 20.67 -1.57 -9.59
N VAL A 115 20.28 -2.11 -10.74
CA VAL A 115 18.98 -2.76 -10.94
C VAL A 115 18.92 -4.12 -10.21
N VAL A 116 20.00 -4.90 -10.23
CA VAL A 116 20.09 -6.19 -9.51
C VAL A 116 20.21 -5.94 -8.01
N ARG A 117 20.88 -4.84 -7.63
CA ARG A 117 21.09 -4.47 -6.22
C ARG A 117 19.77 -4.26 -5.49
N LYS A 118 18.80 -3.56 -6.10
CA LYS A 118 17.45 -3.38 -5.55
C LYS A 118 16.75 -4.72 -5.28
N ARG A 119 16.82 -5.66 -6.23
CA ARG A 119 16.24 -7.00 -6.06
C ARG A 119 16.86 -7.76 -4.90
N ARG A 120 18.19 -7.76 -4.79
CA ARG A 120 18.92 -8.44 -3.72
C ARG A 120 18.67 -7.83 -2.34
N ASP A 121 18.56 -6.51 -2.26
CA ASP A 121 18.18 -5.81 -1.01
C ASP A 121 16.84 -6.35 -0.48
N LEU A 122 15.84 -6.49 -1.34
CA LEU A 122 14.53 -7.05 -0.97
C LEU A 122 14.60 -8.52 -0.53
N GLU A 123 15.42 -9.34 -1.17
CA GLU A 123 15.61 -10.75 -0.77
C GLU A 123 16.17 -10.85 0.65
N GLU A 124 17.14 -10.00 0.97
CA GLU A 124 17.74 -9.98 2.31
C GLU A 124 16.76 -9.46 3.37
N ARG A 125 15.88 -8.49 3.04
CA ARG A 125 14.79 -8.07 3.95
C ARG A 125 13.86 -9.23 4.29
N VAL A 126 13.39 -9.95 3.26
CA VAL A 126 12.54 -11.12 3.42
C VAL A 126 13.26 -12.22 4.21
N ARG A 127 14.53 -12.49 3.90
CA ARG A 127 15.35 -13.47 4.59
C ARG A 127 15.50 -13.14 6.08
N LYS A 128 15.79 -11.88 6.44
CA LYS A 128 15.86 -11.44 7.83
C LYS A 128 14.53 -11.61 8.56
N SER A 129 13.42 -11.25 7.90
CA SER A 129 12.08 -11.46 8.46
C SER A 129 11.79 -12.94 8.68
N ALA A 130 12.16 -13.82 7.75
CA ALA A 130 11.96 -15.26 7.89
C ALA A 130 12.80 -15.87 9.03
N GLN A 131 14.05 -15.42 9.18
CA GLN A 131 14.95 -15.87 10.26
C GLN A 131 14.48 -15.44 11.65
N ALA A 132 13.87 -14.27 11.74
CA ALA A 132 13.31 -13.74 12.99
C ALA A 132 12.06 -14.50 13.46
N ASN A 133 11.32 -15.14 12.54
CA ASN A 133 10.04 -15.78 12.81
C ASN A 133 9.07 -14.92 13.65
N PRO A 134 8.76 -13.68 13.21
CA PRO A 134 7.98 -12.75 14.02
C PRO A 134 6.49 -13.08 14.00
N ASP A 135 5.75 -12.49 14.94
CA ASP A 135 4.27 -12.49 14.91
C ASP A 135 3.71 -11.70 13.73
N LEU A 136 4.41 -10.63 13.31
CA LEU A 136 4.07 -9.79 12.17
C LEU A 136 5.28 -8.99 11.68
N THR A 137 5.19 -8.50 10.45
CA THR A 137 6.18 -7.61 9.83
C THR A 137 5.52 -6.32 9.35
N VAL A 138 6.15 -5.18 9.60
CA VAL A 138 5.71 -3.88 9.07
C VAL A 138 6.85 -3.26 8.27
N SER A 139 6.61 -2.99 6.98
CA SER A 139 7.53 -2.27 6.11
C SER A 139 7.10 -0.81 5.99
N ILE A 140 8.02 0.13 6.14
CA ILE A 140 7.74 1.57 6.20
C ILE A 140 8.41 2.25 5.01
N HIS A 141 7.60 2.96 4.22
CA HIS A 141 7.94 3.66 2.98
C HIS A 141 7.32 5.06 2.96
N ALA A 142 7.73 5.90 2.00
CA ALA A 142 7.04 7.14 1.67
C ALA A 142 6.81 7.23 0.15
N ASN A 143 5.57 7.43 -0.25
CA ASN A 143 5.13 7.30 -1.63
C ASN A 143 5.60 8.48 -2.48
N SER A 144 5.57 8.31 -3.80
CA SER A 144 5.92 9.36 -4.74
C SER A 144 5.33 9.07 -6.12
N PHE A 145 4.62 10.03 -6.66
CA PHE A 145 4.00 9.99 -7.99
C PHE A 145 4.53 11.19 -8.81
N PRO A 146 4.49 11.16 -10.15
CA PRO A 146 4.92 12.31 -10.97
C PRO A 146 4.17 13.59 -10.61
N GLU A 147 2.87 13.46 -10.31
CA GLU A 147 2.02 14.59 -9.95
C GLU A 147 2.13 14.92 -8.47
N SER A 148 2.19 16.21 -8.15
CA SER A 148 2.25 16.71 -6.77
C SER A 148 0.91 16.73 -6.03
N MET A 149 -0.18 16.29 -6.67
CA MET A 149 -1.53 16.35 -6.10
C MET A 149 -1.85 15.21 -5.14
N TRP A 150 -1.13 14.10 -5.26
CA TRP A 150 -1.35 12.91 -4.46
C TRP A 150 -0.94 13.16 -3.00
N SER A 151 -1.73 12.69 -2.05
CA SER A 151 -1.53 12.90 -0.61
C SER A 151 -2.24 11.85 0.24
N GLY A 152 -1.81 11.73 1.50
CA GLY A 152 -2.38 10.86 2.53
C GLY A 152 -1.60 9.55 2.69
N ALA A 153 -1.43 9.08 3.92
CA ALA A 153 -0.78 7.80 4.20
C ALA A 153 -1.64 6.61 3.74
N GLN A 154 -1.01 5.55 3.26
CA GLN A 154 -1.64 4.39 2.63
C GLN A 154 -0.97 3.10 3.09
N THR A 155 -1.76 2.11 3.50
CA THR A 155 -1.26 0.79 3.90
C THR A 155 -1.66 -0.28 2.90
N PHE A 156 -0.76 -1.22 2.63
CA PHE A 156 -0.92 -2.30 1.69
C PHE A 156 -0.76 -3.68 2.34
N TYR A 157 -1.47 -4.68 1.81
CA TYR A 157 -1.42 -6.08 2.25
C TYR A 157 -1.40 -7.05 1.06
N LYS A 158 -0.98 -8.29 1.29
CA LYS A 158 -0.96 -9.34 0.25
C LYS A 158 -2.38 -9.77 -0.13
N VAL A 159 -2.66 -9.86 -1.43
CA VAL A 159 -3.93 -10.42 -1.96
C VAL A 159 -4.22 -11.79 -1.33
N GLY A 160 -5.44 -11.98 -0.83
CA GLY A 160 -5.88 -13.23 -0.20
C GLY A 160 -5.33 -13.51 1.20
N CYS A 161 -4.57 -12.59 1.81
CA CYS A 161 -4.07 -12.73 3.17
C CYS A 161 -4.98 -12.00 4.18
N SER A 162 -5.86 -12.74 4.85
CA SER A 162 -6.84 -12.18 5.79
C SER A 162 -6.21 -11.49 6.99
N GLU A 163 -5.19 -12.09 7.61
CA GLU A 163 -4.47 -11.48 8.73
C GLU A 163 -3.65 -10.26 8.30
N GLY A 164 -3.03 -10.29 7.11
CA GLY A 164 -2.37 -9.13 6.52
C GLY A 164 -3.35 -7.98 6.26
N MET A 165 -4.56 -8.29 5.77
CA MET A 165 -5.63 -7.32 5.59
C MET A 165 -6.06 -6.71 6.93
N ARG A 166 -6.28 -7.51 7.98
CA ARG A 166 -6.65 -7.00 9.31
C ARG A 166 -5.57 -6.10 9.90
N LEU A 167 -4.31 -6.51 9.80
CA LEU A 167 -3.16 -5.71 10.23
C LEU A 167 -3.11 -4.37 9.47
N ALA A 168 -3.18 -4.42 8.14
CA ALA A 168 -3.13 -3.24 7.30
C ALA A 168 -4.31 -2.29 7.55
N THR A 169 -5.52 -2.80 7.75
CA THR A 169 -6.70 -2.00 8.08
C THR A 169 -6.55 -1.33 9.44
N ALA A 170 -6.11 -2.06 10.48
CA ALA A 170 -5.91 -1.49 11.81
C ALA A 170 -4.84 -0.36 11.81
N ILE A 171 -3.76 -0.54 11.05
CA ILE A 171 -2.75 0.50 10.85
C ILE A 171 -3.33 1.67 10.06
N GLN A 172 -4.04 1.42 8.96
CA GLN A 172 -4.62 2.48 8.14
C GLN A 172 -5.64 3.34 8.91
N ASP A 173 -6.53 2.72 9.69
CA ASP A 173 -7.53 3.43 10.47
C ASP A 173 -6.85 4.37 11.48
N SER A 174 -5.77 3.90 12.12
CA SER A 174 -4.96 4.72 13.01
C SER A 174 -4.26 5.87 12.26
N LEU A 175 -3.71 5.63 11.06
CA LEU A 175 -3.11 6.68 10.23
C LEU A 175 -4.13 7.73 9.81
N VAL A 176 -5.35 7.33 9.44
CA VAL A 176 -6.44 8.25 9.08
C VAL A 176 -6.84 9.13 10.27
N GLN A 177 -6.94 8.55 11.45
CA GLN A 177 -7.29 9.27 12.68
C GLN A 177 -6.18 10.25 13.11
N ASN A 178 -4.91 9.88 12.94
CA ASN A 178 -3.79 10.59 13.55
C ASN A 178 -2.96 11.44 12.57
N LEU A 179 -3.00 11.19 11.26
CA LEU A 179 -2.25 11.93 10.23
C LEU A 179 -3.20 12.63 9.26
N GLY A 180 -3.84 13.71 9.72
CA GLY A 180 -4.80 14.47 8.91
C GLY A 180 -4.15 15.50 7.96
N PRO A 181 -4.79 15.81 6.81
CA PRO A 181 -5.98 15.16 6.27
C PRO A 181 -5.61 13.89 5.46
N ASN A 182 -6.27 12.77 5.78
CA ASN A 182 -6.11 11.48 5.11
C ASN A 182 -7.47 10.76 5.05
N THR A 183 -7.83 10.20 3.90
CA THR A 183 -9.11 9.47 3.67
C THR A 183 -8.88 8.14 2.97
N ARG A 184 -7.63 7.69 2.89
CA ARG A 184 -7.24 6.45 2.24
C ARG A 184 -7.65 5.24 3.06
N ARG A 185 -7.85 4.11 2.39
CA ARG A 185 -8.23 2.81 2.96
C ARG A 185 -7.17 1.78 2.62
N ALA A 186 -6.95 0.78 3.48
CA ALA A 186 -5.97 -0.27 3.21
C ALA A 186 -6.29 -0.98 1.89
N LYS A 187 -5.27 -1.36 1.12
CA LYS A 187 -5.45 -1.97 -0.21
C LYS A 187 -4.60 -3.22 -0.39
N SER A 188 -5.12 -4.16 -1.17
CA SER A 188 -4.31 -5.28 -1.63
C SER A 188 -3.25 -4.80 -2.65
N ALA A 189 -2.06 -5.40 -2.65
CA ALA A 189 -1.00 -5.09 -3.62
C ALA A 189 -0.10 -6.31 -3.89
N ASP A 190 0.51 -6.35 -5.07
CA ASP A 190 1.42 -7.43 -5.50
C ASP A 190 2.91 -7.10 -5.27
N LEU A 191 3.22 -6.53 -4.10
CA LEU A 191 4.57 -6.08 -3.75
C LEU A 191 5.42 -7.25 -3.22
N TYR A 192 6.72 -7.25 -3.54
CA TYR A 192 7.65 -8.33 -3.27
C TYR A 192 7.71 -8.73 -1.79
N VAL A 193 7.85 -7.75 -0.88
CA VAL A 193 7.89 -8.02 0.57
C VAL A 193 6.57 -8.58 1.10
N LEU A 194 5.43 -8.16 0.52
CA LEU A 194 4.11 -8.68 0.89
C LEU A 194 3.95 -10.12 0.43
N LYS A 195 4.44 -10.47 -0.78
CA LYS A 195 4.31 -11.81 -1.35
C LYS A 195 5.17 -12.84 -0.63
N ASN A 196 6.40 -12.47 -0.30
CA ASN A 196 7.46 -13.43 0.06
C ASN A 196 7.72 -13.55 1.56
N CYS A 197 7.17 -12.66 2.39
CA CYS A 197 7.16 -12.85 3.83
C CYS A 197 6.02 -13.80 4.24
N THR A 198 6.33 -14.78 5.10
CA THR A 198 5.37 -15.73 5.68
C THR A 198 4.42 -15.15 6.74
N PRO A 199 4.88 -14.35 7.73
CA PRO A 199 3.98 -13.80 8.74
C PRO A 199 3.01 -12.76 8.12
N PRO A 200 1.95 -12.33 8.82
CA PRO A 200 1.16 -11.18 8.41
C PRO A 200 2.07 -9.96 8.17
N VAL A 201 1.98 -9.37 6.98
CA VAL A 201 2.80 -8.21 6.58
C VAL A 201 1.92 -7.06 6.13
N ALA A 202 2.26 -5.86 6.60
CA ALA A 202 1.73 -4.61 6.08
C ALA A 202 2.87 -3.71 5.56
N LEU A 203 2.70 -3.13 4.38
CA LEU A 203 3.57 -2.08 3.86
C LEU A 203 2.88 -0.74 4.02
N VAL A 204 3.51 0.20 4.72
CA VAL A 204 2.95 1.48 5.12
C VAL A 204 3.67 2.59 4.39
N GLU A 205 2.97 3.25 3.47
CA GLU A 205 3.36 4.53 2.89
C GLU A 205 2.89 5.66 3.81
N ILE A 206 3.81 6.35 4.48
CA ILE A 206 3.45 7.34 5.52
C ILE A 206 3.01 8.71 4.96
N GLY A 207 3.06 8.91 3.64
CA GLY A 207 2.71 10.15 2.94
C GLY A 207 3.38 10.20 1.56
N PHE A 208 3.22 11.31 0.83
CA PHE A 208 3.78 11.49 -0.52
C PHE A 208 4.91 12.53 -0.55
N LEU A 209 6.14 12.10 -0.85
CA LEU A 209 7.28 13.00 -1.04
C LEU A 209 7.15 13.91 -2.28
N SER A 210 6.35 13.51 -3.27
CA SER A 210 6.06 14.33 -4.44
C SER A 210 5.12 15.51 -4.14
N ASN A 211 4.42 15.48 -3.00
CA ASN A 211 3.50 16.53 -2.58
C ASN A 211 4.20 17.57 -1.70
N PRO A 212 4.29 18.85 -2.11
CA PRO A 212 5.04 19.87 -1.36
C PRO A 212 4.58 20.06 0.10
N ARG A 213 3.28 19.90 0.38
CA ARG A 213 2.75 19.98 1.74
C ARG A 213 3.24 18.80 2.56
N GLU A 214 3.12 17.58 2.02
CA GLU A 214 3.50 16.38 2.75
C GLU A 214 5.01 16.23 2.86
N GLU A 215 5.79 16.57 1.84
CA GLU A 215 7.25 16.66 1.92
C GLU A 215 7.67 17.59 3.06
N SER A 216 7.03 18.77 3.18
CA SER A 216 7.32 19.69 4.28
C SER A 216 7.05 19.08 5.65
N LEU A 217 5.98 18.28 5.79
CA LEU A 217 5.63 17.58 7.02
C LEU A 217 6.56 16.40 7.30
N LEU A 218 6.82 15.54 6.31
CA LEU A 218 7.62 14.31 6.40
C LEU A 218 9.05 14.57 6.91
N ARG A 219 9.58 15.77 6.68
CA ARG A 219 10.90 16.20 7.17
C ARG A 219 10.90 16.65 8.64
N THR A 220 9.74 16.89 9.23
CA THR A 220 9.64 17.35 10.63
C THR A 220 9.71 16.18 11.61
N SER A 221 10.41 16.39 12.72
CA SER A 221 10.49 15.40 13.81
C SER A 221 9.10 15.11 14.39
N GLU A 222 8.24 16.12 14.46
CA GLU A 222 6.88 16.05 14.98
C GLU A 222 5.99 15.12 14.13
N TYR A 223 6.02 15.27 12.80
CA TYR A 223 5.24 14.39 11.92
C TYR A 223 5.78 12.96 11.96
N GLN A 224 7.10 12.77 11.92
CA GLN A 224 7.71 11.44 11.99
C GLN A 224 7.37 10.73 13.31
N GLN A 225 7.31 11.47 14.42
CA GLN A 225 6.86 10.95 15.71
C GLN A 225 5.39 10.54 15.66
N ARG A 226 4.50 11.40 15.15
CA ARG A 226 3.07 11.08 14.98
C ARG A 226 2.83 9.88 14.07
N ALA A 227 3.63 9.73 13.00
CA ALA A 227 3.53 8.59 12.11
C ALA A 227 3.91 7.29 12.82
N ALA A 228 5.00 7.30 13.60
CA ALA A 228 5.40 6.16 14.42
C ALA A 228 4.33 5.81 15.48
N GLU A 229 3.73 6.81 16.13
CA GLU A 229 2.64 6.62 17.10
C GLU A 229 1.37 6.05 16.47
N ALA A 230 1.01 6.51 15.26
CA ALA A 230 -0.12 5.99 14.52
C ALA A 230 0.10 4.52 14.13
N ILE A 231 1.27 4.18 13.60
CA ILE A 231 1.62 2.79 13.27
C ILE A 231 1.61 1.92 14.54
N PHE A 232 2.21 2.40 15.63
CA PHE A 232 2.20 1.72 16.93
C PHE A 232 0.78 1.41 17.41
N ALA A 233 -0.11 2.41 17.42
CA ALA A 233 -1.50 2.23 17.86
C ALA A 233 -2.25 1.21 16.97
N GLY A 234 -2.01 1.23 15.65
CA GLY A 234 -2.57 0.25 14.73
C GLY A 234 -2.09 -1.18 15.00
N ILE A 235 -0.79 -1.37 15.25
CA ILE A 235 -0.22 -2.68 15.61
C ILE A 235 -0.80 -3.18 16.94
N VAL A 236 -0.88 -2.32 17.96
CA VAL A 236 -1.45 -2.69 19.27
C VAL A 236 -2.92 -3.10 19.12
N ASN A 237 -3.72 -2.33 18.37
CA ASN A 237 -5.12 -2.66 18.11
C ASN A 237 -5.27 -4.02 17.40
N TYR A 238 -4.43 -4.30 16.40
CA TYR A 238 -4.40 -5.60 15.73
C TYR A 238 -4.06 -6.74 16.69
N LEU A 239 -3.03 -6.57 17.54
CA LEU A 239 -2.62 -7.61 18.49
C LEU A 239 -3.69 -7.89 19.55
N VAL A 240 -4.37 -6.85 20.04
CA VAL A 240 -5.50 -6.97 20.98
C VAL A 240 -6.68 -7.71 20.34
N ASP A 241 -7.06 -7.36 19.10
CA ASP A 241 -8.10 -8.07 18.34
C ASP A 241 -7.72 -9.55 18.13
N ARG A 242 -6.52 -9.80 17.62
CA ARG A 242 -5.99 -11.14 17.37
C ARG A 242 -6.00 -12.00 18.63
N ASN A 243 -5.54 -11.45 19.77
CA ASN A 243 -5.53 -12.16 21.05
C ASN A 243 -6.95 -12.49 21.52
N SER A 244 -7.90 -11.57 21.36
CA SER A 244 -9.31 -11.78 21.72
C SER A 244 -9.94 -12.89 20.88
N ARG A 245 -9.69 -12.92 19.56
CA ARG A 245 -10.16 -13.98 18.65
C ARG A 245 -9.58 -15.35 19.01
N LEU A 246 -8.28 -15.40 19.32
CA LEU A 246 -7.60 -16.61 19.79
C LEU A 246 -8.24 -17.17 21.07
N GLN A 247 -8.55 -16.30 22.04
CA GLN A 247 -9.20 -16.71 23.29
C GLN A 247 -10.65 -17.17 23.10
N ALA A 248 -11.34 -16.63 22.09
CA ALA A 248 -12.71 -17.02 21.76
C ALA A 248 -12.83 -18.41 21.10
N GLY A 249 -11.71 -19.13 20.90
CA GLY A 249 -11.72 -20.46 20.30
C GLY A 249 -11.98 -20.45 18.79
N ASP A 250 -11.76 -19.31 18.14
CA ASP A 250 -11.89 -19.17 16.70
C ASP A 250 -10.80 -20.04 16.03
N SER A 251 -11.16 -21.26 15.63
CA SER A 251 -10.23 -22.29 15.14
C SER A 251 -9.57 -21.95 13.79
N ALA A 252 -9.93 -20.82 13.19
CA ALA A 252 -9.29 -20.26 12.00
C ALA A 252 -7.83 -19.81 12.22
N VAL A 253 -7.32 -19.86 13.46
CA VAL A 253 -5.97 -19.37 13.79
C VAL A 253 -4.90 -20.47 13.72
N ALA A 254 -5.24 -21.74 13.53
CA ALA A 254 -4.28 -22.85 13.65
C ALA A 254 -4.12 -23.76 12.42
N ASP A 255 -4.97 -23.68 11.40
CA ASP A 255 -4.84 -24.54 10.20
C ASP A 255 -5.17 -23.74 8.93
N TRP A 256 -4.16 -23.50 8.09
CA TRP A 256 -4.43 -23.08 6.71
C TRP A 256 -3.34 -23.49 5.71
N PRO A 257 -3.34 -24.77 5.32
CA PRO A 257 -3.03 -25.11 3.94
C PRO A 257 -4.12 -25.99 3.33
N SER A 258 -5.38 -25.56 3.32
CA SER A 258 -6.39 -26.05 2.37
C SER A 258 -7.76 -25.41 2.60
N LEU A 259 -8.16 -24.48 1.74
CA LEU A 259 -9.57 -24.19 1.45
C LEU A 259 -9.67 -23.51 0.08
N ARG A 260 -9.34 -24.29 -0.94
CA ARG A 260 -10.17 -24.33 -2.15
C ARG A 260 -11.16 -25.48 -1.96
N ALA A 261 -12.38 -25.15 -1.57
CA ALA A 261 -13.61 -25.89 -1.90
C ALA A 261 -14.78 -25.17 -1.24
N GLY A 262 -15.70 -24.61 -2.05
CA GLY A 262 -16.96 -24.05 -1.56
C GLY A 262 -17.31 -22.69 -2.14
N GLN A 263 -17.61 -22.65 -3.44
CA GLN A 263 -18.47 -21.61 -4.01
C GLN A 263 -19.89 -21.75 -3.43
N GLY A 264 -20.55 -20.63 -3.13
CA GLY A 264 -21.99 -20.61 -2.83
C GLY A 264 -22.38 -19.84 -1.56
N ALA A 265 -22.03 -18.57 -1.46
CA ALA A 265 -22.62 -17.66 -0.46
C ALA A 265 -22.61 -16.17 -0.87
N ALA A 266 -22.08 -15.82 -2.05
CA ALA A 266 -22.03 -14.44 -2.54
C ALA A 266 -23.33 -13.99 -3.22
N ASP A 267 -24.18 -14.92 -3.67
CA ASP A 267 -25.34 -14.61 -4.52
C ASP A 267 -26.62 -14.19 -3.75
N GLN A 268 -26.64 -14.24 -2.42
CA GLN A 268 -27.86 -13.96 -1.63
C GLN A 268 -27.92 -12.59 -0.95
N LEU A 269 -26.94 -11.70 -1.18
CA LEU A 269 -26.88 -10.36 -0.55
C LEU A 269 -27.02 -9.18 -1.53
N LEU A 270 -27.34 -9.43 -2.80
CA LEU A 270 -27.38 -8.40 -3.86
C LEU A 270 -28.79 -7.91 -4.26
N ALA A 271 -29.84 -8.19 -3.48
CA ALA A 271 -31.20 -7.79 -3.83
C ALA A 271 -31.68 -6.55 -3.04
N SER A 272 -31.37 -5.34 -3.53
CA SER A 272 -32.29 -4.20 -3.45
C SER A 272 -31.91 -3.14 -4.52
N PRO A 273 -32.85 -2.73 -5.39
CA PRO A 273 -32.62 -1.77 -6.46
C PRO A 273 -32.81 -0.34 -5.94
N ASP A 274 -31.94 0.59 -6.35
CA ASP A 274 -32.26 2.00 -6.67
C ASP A 274 -30.99 2.86 -6.63
N LEU A 275 -30.18 2.80 -7.69
CA LEU A 275 -29.33 3.89 -8.16
C LEU A 275 -29.17 3.77 -9.69
N PRO A 276 -29.21 4.87 -10.46
CA PRO A 276 -29.21 4.83 -11.91
C PRO A 276 -27.82 4.39 -12.44
N PRO A 277 -27.76 3.61 -13.54
CA PRO A 277 -26.51 3.15 -14.09
C PRO A 277 -25.78 4.33 -14.76
N SER A 278 -24.55 4.62 -14.33
CA SER A 278 -23.60 5.28 -15.22
C SER A 278 -23.08 4.22 -16.18
N GLU A 279 -23.64 4.16 -17.39
CA GLU A 279 -23.05 3.40 -18.49
C GLU A 279 -21.66 3.96 -18.80
N GLN A 280 -20.63 3.33 -18.23
CA GLN A 280 -19.31 3.32 -18.86
C GLN A 280 -19.22 2.03 -19.65
N VAL A 281 -19.47 2.17 -20.95
CA VAL A 281 -19.27 1.12 -21.96
C VAL A 281 -17.81 0.68 -21.88
N LEU A 282 -17.59 -0.60 -21.52
CA LEU A 282 -16.30 -1.26 -21.66
C LEU A 282 -15.83 -1.11 -23.12
N PRO A 283 -14.59 -0.72 -23.40
CA PRO A 283 -14.11 -0.79 -24.76
C PRO A 283 -14.01 -2.25 -25.19
N GLU A 284 -14.67 -2.60 -26.29
CA GLU A 284 -14.50 -3.89 -26.96
C GLU A 284 -13.02 -4.08 -27.33
N LYS A 285 -12.52 -5.33 -27.20
CA LYS A 285 -11.17 -5.73 -27.60
C LYS A 285 -10.79 -5.12 -28.97
N LEU A 286 -9.57 -4.60 -29.08
CA LEU A 286 -8.94 -3.99 -30.26
C LEU A 286 -9.66 -4.27 -31.60
N GLN A 287 -10.55 -3.36 -32.02
CA GLN A 287 -11.29 -3.50 -33.27
C GLN A 287 -10.59 -2.73 -34.39
N SER A 288 -10.41 -3.37 -35.55
CA SER A 288 -10.04 -2.67 -36.77
C SER A 288 -11.21 -1.79 -37.22
N GLN A 289 -11.01 -0.47 -37.34
CA GLN A 289 -11.99 0.43 -37.95
C GLN A 289 -11.45 0.97 -39.27
N THR A 290 -12.21 0.79 -40.36
CA THR A 290 -11.92 1.39 -41.66
C THR A 290 -12.68 2.70 -41.81
N GLY A 291 -11.97 3.82 -41.75
CA GLY A 291 -12.48 5.15 -42.08
C GLY A 291 -11.94 5.68 -43.42
N GLN A 292 -12.61 6.68 -43.99
CA GLN A 292 -12.16 7.39 -45.19
C GLN A 292 -10.88 8.20 -44.88
N GLY A 293 -9.72 7.57 -45.04
CA GLY A 293 -8.41 8.17 -44.73
C GLY A 293 -7.25 7.17 -44.61
N GLY A 294 -7.56 5.87 -44.66
CA GLY A 294 -6.62 4.77 -44.42
C GLY A 294 -7.14 3.87 -43.32
N SER A 295 -6.71 2.61 -43.29
CA SER A 295 -7.07 1.72 -42.18
C SER A 295 -6.30 2.12 -40.92
N THR A 296 -6.95 2.12 -39.76
CA THR A 296 -6.32 2.41 -38.45
C THR A 296 -6.62 1.28 -37.47
N TYR A 297 -5.77 1.13 -36.46
CA TYR A 297 -6.06 0.32 -35.28
C TYR A 297 -6.49 1.25 -34.15
N VAL A 298 -7.57 0.88 -33.46
CA VAL A 298 -7.98 1.52 -32.21
C VAL A 298 -7.50 0.61 -31.08
N CYS A 299 -6.64 1.12 -30.20
CA CYS A 299 -6.13 0.38 -29.05
C CYS A 299 -6.40 1.09 -27.74
N THR A 300 -6.53 0.31 -26.67
CA THR A 300 -6.67 0.83 -25.31
C THR A 300 -5.30 0.91 -24.64
N ALA A 301 -4.90 2.10 -24.21
CA ALA A 301 -3.75 2.31 -23.33
C ALA A 301 -4.24 2.69 -21.93
N TYR A 302 -3.66 2.09 -20.89
CA TYR A 302 -4.10 2.29 -19.50
C TYR A 302 -3.17 3.26 -18.78
N PHE A 303 -3.68 4.42 -18.33
CA PHE A 303 -2.90 5.45 -17.64
C PHE A 303 -3.34 5.60 -16.18
N ALA A 304 -2.55 6.28 -15.34
CA ALA A 304 -2.95 6.52 -13.95
C ALA A 304 -4.09 7.56 -13.88
N GLY A 305 -4.98 7.38 -12.91
CA GLY A 305 -6.13 8.26 -12.74
C GLY A 305 -5.76 9.71 -12.39
N PRO A 306 -6.67 10.66 -12.64
CA PRO A 306 -6.36 12.10 -12.62
C PRO A 306 -6.48 12.75 -11.24
N THR A 307 -6.87 12.01 -10.20
CA THR A 307 -7.13 12.57 -8.87
C THR A 307 -6.53 11.76 -7.76
N ASN A 308 -6.30 12.40 -6.61
CA ASN A 308 -5.76 11.78 -5.39
C ASN A 308 -6.51 10.49 -4.93
N PHE A 309 -7.77 10.34 -5.35
CA PHE A 309 -8.66 9.24 -4.98
C PHE A 309 -8.77 8.15 -6.07
N GLN A 310 -8.14 8.36 -7.22
CA GLN A 310 -8.20 7.48 -8.39
C GLN A 310 -6.83 6.88 -8.68
N ASP A 311 -6.21 6.26 -7.69
CA ASP A 311 -4.96 5.50 -7.80
C ASP A 311 -5.13 4.18 -8.58
N TYR A 312 -6.04 4.16 -9.56
CA TYR A 312 -6.34 3.07 -10.48
C TYR A 312 -5.87 3.44 -11.90
N LEU A 313 -5.81 2.45 -12.76
CA LEU A 313 -5.63 2.56 -14.19
C LEU A 313 -6.94 2.94 -14.87
N VAL A 314 -6.90 3.94 -15.74
CA VAL A 314 -8.03 4.42 -16.53
C VAL A 314 -7.72 4.15 -18.01
N PRO A 315 -8.62 3.49 -18.76
CA PRO A 315 -8.41 3.25 -20.18
C PRO A 315 -8.54 4.54 -20.99
N GLU A 316 -7.65 4.73 -21.95
CA GLU A 316 -7.72 5.76 -22.97
C GLU A 316 -7.59 5.12 -24.35
N GLN A 317 -8.53 5.44 -25.25
CA GLN A 317 -8.48 4.96 -26.64
C GLN A 317 -7.45 5.75 -27.45
N ARG A 318 -6.62 5.03 -28.21
CA ARG A 318 -5.56 5.56 -29.05
C ARG A 318 -5.70 5.04 -30.46
N ILE A 319 -5.31 5.88 -31.42
CA ILE A 319 -5.39 5.56 -32.85
C ILE A 319 -3.97 5.34 -33.36
N ILE A 320 -3.70 4.13 -33.84
CA ILE A 320 -2.43 3.75 -34.44
C ILE A 320 -2.62 3.66 -35.95
N PRO A 321 -1.79 4.35 -36.77
CA PRO A 321 -1.82 4.19 -38.22
C PRO A 321 -1.52 2.74 -38.61
N LYS A 322 -2.31 2.16 -39.52
CA LYS A 322 -1.97 0.85 -40.08
C LYS A 322 -0.91 1.02 -41.16
N SER A 323 0.15 0.24 -41.06
CA SER A 323 1.12 0.05 -42.14
C SER A 323 0.57 -0.92 -43.20
N ASP A 324 0.96 -0.72 -44.45
CA ASP A 324 0.57 -1.62 -45.55
C ASP A 324 1.14 -3.03 -45.33
N GLY A 325 0.28 -4.05 -45.24
CA GLY A 325 0.67 -5.47 -45.08
C GLY A 325 0.04 -6.18 -43.87
N VAL A 326 0.47 -7.43 -43.63
CA VAL A 326 0.10 -8.19 -42.43
C VAL A 326 0.92 -7.66 -41.25
N VAL A 327 0.26 -6.95 -40.33
CA VAL A 327 0.90 -6.46 -39.10
C VAL A 327 1.11 -7.64 -38.15
N LYS A 328 2.36 -7.90 -37.75
CA LYS A 328 2.63 -8.93 -36.75
C LYS A 328 2.17 -8.44 -35.39
N THR A 329 1.68 -9.34 -34.54
CA THR A 329 1.25 -9.02 -33.16
C THR A 329 2.34 -8.27 -32.37
N ALA A 330 3.61 -8.59 -32.59
CA ALA A 330 4.74 -7.89 -31.95
C ALA A 330 4.91 -6.43 -32.41
N ASP A 331 4.58 -6.12 -33.66
CA ASP A 331 4.63 -4.75 -34.18
C ASP A 331 3.50 -3.90 -33.59
N LEU A 332 2.31 -4.48 -33.46
CA LEU A 332 1.18 -3.84 -32.77
C LEU A 332 1.48 -3.61 -31.28
N ALA A 333 2.04 -4.60 -30.59
CA ALA A 333 2.47 -4.45 -29.20
C ALA A 333 3.49 -3.31 -29.03
N ARG A 334 4.44 -3.18 -29.96
CA ARG A 334 5.41 -2.09 -29.96
C ARG A 334 4.74 -0.73 -30.15
N ALA A 335 3.76 -0.63 -31.04
CA ALA A 335 3.02 0.60 -31.27
C ALA A 335 2.19 1.00 -30.03
N VAL A 336 1.52 0.04 -29.37
CA VAL A 336 0.79 0.29 -28.10
C VAL A 336 1.74 0.79 -27.01
N LEU A 337 2.92 0.17 -26.84
CA LEU A 337 3.91 0.65 -25.89
C LEU A 337 4.44 2.04 -26.23
N THR A 338 4.58 2.36 -27.52
CA THR A 338 5.00 3.70 -27.96
C THR A 338 3.98 4.75 -27.54
N GLU A 339 2.68 4.45 -27.71
CA GLU A 339 1.60 5.32 -27.23
C GLU A 339 1.60 5.47 -25.71
N LEU A 340 1.86 4.37 -24.98
CA LEU A 340 1.92 4.37 -23.53
C LEU A 340 3.09 5.21 -22.99
N ILE A 341 4.28 5.06 -23.60
CA ILE A 341 5.49 5.83 -23.27
C ILE A 341 5.34 7.31 -23.61
N SER A 342 4.60 7.64 -24.68
CA SER A 342 4.29 9.03 -25.04
C SER A 342 3.40 9.71 -23.99
N GLY A 343 2.73 8.93 -23.13
CA GLY A 343 1.86 9.42 -22.08
C GLY A 343 0.43 9.68 -22.55
N PRO A 344 -0.43 10.12 -21.62
CA PRO A 344 -1.82 10.50 -21.90
C PRO A 344 -1.91 11.57 -22.99
N GLY A 345 -3.05 11.63 -23.68
CA GLY A 345 -3.25 12.59 -24.77
C GLY A 345 -3.14 14.03 -24.27
N GLN A 346 -2.81 14.99 -25.15
CA GLN A 346 -2.61 16.39 -24.74
C GLN A 346 -3.82 17.03 -24.02
N LYS A 347 -5.03 16.53 -24.29
CA LYS A 347 -6.28 16.97 -23.63
C LYS A 347 -6.73 16.02 -22.51
N SER A 348 -5.97 14.95 -22.28
CA SER A 348 -6.25 13.99 -21.22
C SER A 348 -5.89 14.60 -19.89
N ILE A 349 -6.71 14.30 -18.90
CA ILE A 349 -6.46 14.67 -17.50
C ILE A 349 -5.68 13.58 -16.77
N LEU A 350 -5.45 12.43 -17.41
CA LEU A 350 -4.77 11.28 -16.84
C LEU A 350 -3.28 11.54 -16.62
N ALA A 351 -2.66 10.71 -15.79
CA ALA A 351 -1.26 10.81 -15.40
C ALA A 351 -0.39 9.77 -16.13
N PRO A 352 0.83 10.11 -16.56
CA PRO A 352 1.79 9.15 -17.12
C PRO A 352 2.19 8.08 -16.10
N VAL A 353 2.46 6.89 -16.61
CA VAL A 353 2.90 5.71 -15.83
C VAL A 353 4.33 5.28 -16.14
N LEU A 354 4.94 5.87 -17.17
CA LEU A 354 6.33 5.65 -17.58
C LEU A 354 7.03 6.99 -17.78
N PRO A 355 8.33 7.13 -17.42
CA PRO A 355 9.10 8.32 -17.74
C PRO A 355 9.21 8.56 -19.25
N SER A 356 9.19 9.84 -19.64
CA SER A 356 9.44 10.22 -21.02
C SER A 356 10.87 9.82 -21.43
N GLY A 357 10.99 9.16 -22.59
CA GLY A 357 12.27 8.66 -23.08
C GLY A 357 12.58 7.19 -22.76
N THR A 358 11.68 6.48 -22.06
CA THR A 358 11.73 5.00 -21.95
C THR A 358 11.83 4.37 -23.35
N LYS A 359 12.68 3.37 -23.54
CA LYS A 359 12.93 2.70 -24.82
C LYS A 359 12.59 1.23 -24.76
N VAL A 360 11.83 0.76 -25.75
CA VAL A 360 11.57 -0.67 -25.96
C VAL A 360 12.69 -1.28 -26.80
N ARG A 361 13.59 -2.05 -26.18
CA ARG A 361 14.69 -2.75 -26.86
C ARG A 361 14.18 -3.90 -27.73
N GLY A 362 13.20 -4.66 -27.24
CA GLY A 362 12.72 -5.86 -27.92
C GLY A 362 11.32 -6.26 -27.49
N ILE A 363 10.57 -6.89 -28.40
CA ILE A 363 9.33 -7.59 -28.08
C ILE A 363 9.35 -8.92 -28.83
N THR A 364 9.08 -10.00 -28.12
CA THR A 364 8.87 -11.34 -28.70
C THR A 364 7.57 -11.91 -28.16
N ILE A 365 6.86 -12.69 -28.98
CA ILE A 365 5.61 -13.33 -28.58
C ILE A 365 5.75 -14.82 -28.80
N ASN A 366 5.54 -15.61 -27.75
CA ASN A 366 5.59 -17.06 -27.80
C ASN A 366 4.48 -17.66 -26.94
N GLY A 367 3.62 -18.48 -27.55
CA GLY A 367 2.54 -19.19 -26.85
C GLY A 367 1.62 -18.26 -26.04
N GLY A 368 1.24 -17.11 -26.61
CA GLY A 368 0.39 -16.13 -25.93
C GLY A 368 1.14 -15.21 -24.95
N VAL A 369 2.44 -15.41 -24.71
CA VAL A 369 3.21 -14.57 -23.78
C VAL A 369 4.08 -13.58 -24.53
N ALA A 370 3.85 -12.29 -24.31
CA ALA A 370 4.69 -11.21 -24.82
C ALA A 370 5.85 -10.93 -23.86
N THR A 371 7.09 -11.18 -24.29
CA THR A 371 8.28 -10.75 -23.56
C THR A 371 8.73 -9.39 -24.07
N VAL A 372 8.67 -8.38 -23.20
CA VAL A 372 9.01 -6.98 -23.48
C VAL A 372 10.31 -6.63 -22.75
N ASP A 373 11.33 -6.28 -23.52
CA ASP A 373 12.61 -5.81 -23.00
C ASP A 373 12.67 -4.28 -23.08
N LEU A 374 12.78 -3.63 -21.93
CA LEU A 374 12.95 -2.18 -21.81
C LEU A 374 14.41 -1.87 -21.51
N ASP A 375 14.86 -0.67 -21.88
CA ASP A 375 16.16 -0.18 -21.43
C ASP A 375 16.15 0.14 -19.94
N ALA A 376 17.22 -0.14 -19.21
CA ALA A 376 17.24 0.18 -17.77
C ALA A 376 17.41 1.68 -17.47
N GLY A 377 17.71 2.51 -18.48
CA GLY A 377 18.03 3.93 -18.32
C GLY A 377 16.91 4.75 -17.69
N PHE A 378 15.64 4.37 -17.88
CA PHE A 378 14.51 5.11 -17.28
C PHE A 378 14.42 4.95 -15.75
N ILE A 379 15.12 3.98 -15.15
CA ILE A 379 15.10 3.80 -13.69
C ILE A 379 15.70 5.02 -12.99
N GLU A 380 16.73 5.64 -13.56
CA GLU A 380 17.37 6.83 -12.98
C GLU A 380 16.43 8.04 -12.91
N SER A 381 15.46 8.10 -13.83
CA SER A 381 14.42 9.14 -13.87
C SER A 381 13.08 8.68 -13.30
N TYR A 382 13.02 7.47 -12.74
CA TYR A 382 11.81 6.94 -12.15
C TYR A 382 11.52 7.61 -10.80
N TRP A 383 10.28 8.02 -10.57
CA TRP A 383 9.87 8.84 -9.43
C TRP A 383 9.77 8.06 -8.10
N GLY A 384 9.83 6.74 -8.13
CA GLY A 384 9.75 5.86 -6.95
C GLY A 384 8.31 5.55 -6.51
N GLY A 385 8.15 5.03 -5.28
CA GLY A 385 6.86 4.72 -4.67
C GLY A 385 6.28 3.34 -5.06
N SER A 386 5.86 2.56 -4.05
CA SER A 386 5.40 1.18 -4.27
C SER A 386 4.18 1.09 -5.18
N ARG A 387 3.22 2.02 -5.00
CA ARG A 387 1.98 2.05 -5.80
C ARG A 387 2.25 2.51 -7.24
N SER A 388 3.19 3.44 -7.42
CA SER A 388 3.62 3.88 -8.74
C SER A 388 4.20 2.73 -9.54
N GLU A 389 5.08 1.93 -8.93
CA GLU A 389 5.70 0.77 -9.60
C GLU A 389 4.65 -0.26 -10.03
N GLU A 390 3.64 -0.51 -9.19
CA GLU A 390 2.52 -1.39 -9.52
C GLU A 390 1.71 -0.87 -10.72
N LEU A 391 1.39 0.43 -10.75
CA LEU A 391 0.68 1.03 -11.87
C LEU A 391 1.52 1.00 -13.15
N THR A 392 2.83 1.21 -13.09
CA THR A 392 3.73 1.08 -14.25
C THR A 392 3.68 -0.32 -14.85
N VAL A 393 3.85 -1.36 -14.03
CA VAL A 393 3.84 -2.76 -14.50
C VAL A 393 2.48 -3.11 -15.10
N TYR A 394 1.39 -2.89 -14.38
CA TYR A 394 0.07 -3.32 -14.84
C TYR A 394 -0.52 -2.44 -15.92
N SER A 395 -0.05 -1.21 -16.09
CA SER A 395 -0.35 -0.40 -17.27
C SER A 395 0.16 -1.07 -18.55
N ILE A 396 1.40 -1.57 -18.56
CA ILE A 396 1.97 -2.31 -19.68
C ILE A 396 1.19 -3.62 -19.89
N VAL A 397 0.98 -4.39 -18.83
CA VAL A 397 0.33 -5.71 -18.89
C VAL A 397 -1.11 -5.60 -19.41
N ASN A 398 -1.90 -4.69 -18.83
CA ASN A 398 -3.30 -4.53 -19.20
C ASN A 398 -3.43 -3.98 -20.62
N SER A 399 -2.56 -3.05 -21.04
CA SER A 399 -2.60 -2.51 -22.42
C SER A 399 -2.23 -3.56 -23.47
N LEU A 400 -1.23 -4.41 -23.19
CA LEU A 400 -0.80 -5.44 -24.14
C LEU A 400 -1.76 -6.64 -24.21
N THR A 401 -2.43 -6.99 -23.11
CA THR A 401 -3.41 -8.09 -23.08
C THR A 401 -4.75 -7.74 -23.74
N GLU A 402 -4.92 -6.50 -24.22
CA GLU A 402 -6.00 -6.12 -25.14
C GLU A 402 -5.78 -6.64 -26.56
N ILE A 403 -4.53 -6.96 -26.91
CA ILE A 403 -4.15 -7.42 -28.24
C ILE A 403 -4.45 -8.92 -28.35
N GLU A 404 -5.22 -9.30 -29.37
CA GLU A 404 -5.49 -10.71 -29.66
C GLU A 404 -4.17 -11.49 -29.88
N GLY A 405 -4.04 -12.63 -29.19
CA GLY A 405 -2.83 -13.45 -29.20
C GLY A 405 -1.80 -13.09 -28.13
N ILE A 406 -2.10 -12.15 -27.22
CA ILE A 406 -1.32 -11.88 -26.00
C ILE A 406 -2.21 -12.11 -24.77
N ASP A 407 -1.94 -13.18 -24.05
CA ASP A 407 -2.63 -13.57 -22.82
C ASP A 407 -1.88 -13.10 -21.56
N ALA A 408 -0.56 -12.91 -21.67
CA ALA A 408 0.30 -12.55 -20.55
C ALA A 408 1.57 -11.81 -21.01
N VAL A 409 2.25 -11.16 -20.07
CA VAL A 409 3.46 -10.37 -20.32
C VAL A 409 4.61 -10.79 -19.41
N ARG A 410 5.81 -10.87 -19.95
CA ARG A 410 7.08 -10.92 -19.20
C ARG A 410 7.84 -9.63 -19.45
N LEU A 411 8.37 -9.02 -18.40
CA LEU A 411 9.15 -7.80 -18.48
C LEU A 411 10.61 -8.10 -18.21
N THR A 412 11.51 -7.51 -18.99
CA THR A 412 12.94 -7.53 -18.73
C THR A 412 13.54 -6.13 -18.84
N LEU A 413 14.66 -5.92 -18.15
CA LEU A 413 15.45 -4.69 -18.21
C LEU A 413 16.87 -5.02 -18.67
N ASP A 414 17.27 -4.46 -19.81
CA ASP A 414 18.53 -4.77 -20.48
C ASP A 414 18.77 -6.29 -20.64
N GLY A 415 17.70 -7.04 -20.90
CA GLY A 415 17.70 -8.50 -21.06
C GLY A 415 17.66 -9.32 -19.77
N ARG A 416 17.56 -8.68 -18.59
CA ARG A 416 17.46 -9.35 -17.28
C ARG A 416 16.06 -9.36 -16.72
N SER A 417 15.71 -10.43 -16.00
CA SER A 417 14.43 -10.59 -15.29
C SER A 417 14.57 -10.63 -13.77
N ASP A 418 15.78 -10.91 -13.25
CA ASP A 418 16.16 -10.91 -11.83
C ASP A 418 16.32 -9.48 -11.26
N VAL A 419 15.36 -8.62 -11.58
CA VAL A 419 15.43 -7.16 -11.41
C VAL A 419 14.08 -6.61 -10.96
N SER A 420 14.07 -5.34 -10.54
CA SER A 420 12.88 -4.54 -10.23
C SER A 420 13.04 -3.13 -10.79
N ILE A 421 11.95 -2.38 -10.96
CA ILE A 421 12.01 -0.98 -11.45
C ILE A 421 12.41 -0.05 -10.30
N ALA A 422 11.64 -0.03 -9.23
CA ALA A 422 11.84 0.86 -8.08
C ALA A 422 12.21 0.13 -6.78
N GLY A 423 12.04 -1.20 -6.75
CA GLY A 423 12.39 -2.01 -5.59
C GLY A 423 11.17 -2.57 -4.86
N HIS A 424 10.02 -2.71 -5.52
CA HIS A 424 8.81 -3.25 -4.92
C HIS A 424 8.19 -4.38 -5.74
N ILE A 425 8.48 -4.52 -7.05
CA ILE A 425 7.97 -5.62 -7.88
C ILE A 425 9.13 -6.33 -8.60
N GLY A 426 9.26 -7.63 -8.37
CA GLY A 426 10.21 -8.48 -9.11
C GLY A 426 9.69 -8.80 -10.52
N LEU A 427 10.57 -8.72 -11.52
CA LEU A 427 10.25 -8.99 -12.93
C LEU A 427 10.51 -10.45 -13.35
N ASP A 428 10.90 -11.31 -12.42
CA ASP A 428 11.22 -12.74 -12.57
C ASP A 428 9.98 -13.64 -12.66
N GLN A 429 8.86 -13.07 -13.09
CA GLN A 429 7.56 -13.71 -13.16
C GLN A 429 6.82 -13.37 -14.46
N THR A 430 5.79 -14.16 -14.76
CA THR A 430 4.83 -13.85 -15.82
C THR A 430 3.66 -13.08 -15.21
N PHE A 431 3.36 -11.91 -15.77
CA PHE A 431 2.26 -11.06 -15.34
C PHE A 431 1.03 -11.31 -16.21
N TYR A 432 -0.13 -11.38 -15.55
CA TYR A 432 -1.42 -11.52 -16.20
C TYR A 432 -2.23 -10.25 -16.00
N ARG A 433 -3.24 -10.07 -16.84
CA ARG A 433 -4.17 -8.94 -16.73
C ARG A 433 -4.72 -8.83 -15.31
N GLU A 434 -4.73 -7.61 -14.78
CA GLU A 434 -5.17 -7.30 -13.43
C GLU A 434 -6.31 -6.28 -13.45
N ASN A 435 -7.54 -6.77 -13.34
CA ASN A 435 -8.75 -5.97 -13.40
C ASN A 435 -9.00 -5.17 -12.12
N ARG A 436 -8.49 -5.60 -10.95
CA ARG A 436 -8.69 -4.87 -9.68
C ARG A 436 -8.06 -3.48 -9.70
N LEU A 437 -7.11 -3.26 -10.61
CA LEU A 437 -6.43 -1.99 -10.80
C LEU A 437 -7.13 -1.10 -11.82
N ILE A 438 -8.17 -1.54 -12.53
CA ILE A 438 -8.85 -0.74 -13.56
C ILE A 438 -10.06 0.00 -12.97
N ALA A 439 -10.19 1.30 -13.25
CA ALA A 439 -11.33 2.10 -12.82
C ALA A 439 -12.65 1.53 -13.37
N GLY A 440 -13.68 1.44 -12.52
CA GLY A 440 -14.97 0.82 -12.85
C GLY A 440 -15.02 -0.70 -12.63
N GLU A 441 -13.87 -1.39 -12.70
CA GLU A 441 -13.73 -2.82 -12.38
C GLU A 441 -13.11 -3.06 -10.98
N ALA A 442 -12.53 -2.02 -10.38
CA ALA A 442 -12.06 -2.02 -8.99
C ALA A 442 -13.18 -2.18 -7.93
N VAL A 443 -14.44 -2.34 -8.36
CA VAL A 443 -15.59 -2.61 -7.49
C VAL A 443 -15.70 -4.11 -7.23
N GLY A 444 -14.71 -4.64 -6.50
CA GLY A 444 -14.70 -6.01 -5.99
C GLY A 444 -14.23 -6.13 -4.54
N GLU A 445 -13.75 -5.05 -3.92
CA GLU A 445 -13.45 -5.03 -2.49
C GLU A 445 -14.68 -4.54 -1.71
N VAL A 446 -15.36 -5.52 -1.11
CA VAL A 446 -16.53 -5.53 -0.21
C VAL A 446 -16.72 -4.21 0.58
N ARG A 447 -17.93 -3.63 0.46
CA ARG A 447 -18.44 -2.54 1.32
C ARG A 447 -18.62 -2.98 2.77
#